data_AF-A0A356MQH8-F1
#
_entry.id   AF-A0A356MQH8-F1
#
_cell.length_a   1.000
_cell.length_b   1.000
_cell.length_c   1.000
_cell.angle_alpha   90.00
_cell.angle_beta   90.00
_cell.angle_gamma   90.00
#
_symmetry.space_group_name_H-M   'P 1'
#
loop_
_entity.id
_entity.type
_entity.pdbx_description
1 polymer ?
#
loop_
_entity_poly.entity_id
_entity_poly.type
_entity_poly.pdbx_seq_one_letter_code
_entity_poly.pdbx_strand_id
1 'polypeptide(L)'
;GSSGYDVRGKWGGLILCGDGQLNTFDGNDEVEGVVDITGQNRHVYGGDGSLHPSSGILRYLSLRHASTSRGISQFENGLETNALTLCGVGPQTTVEYIEAVASGDDGVQIFGGLVNVRYLGLAFNAEDGLEYDQGWQGNGQFIFSITDELNGAGEHGGDYEGDDYEEFDVDMTFMPYSNPMLHNQTYVGKGDATAIRMHNGAGVRMQNSLFVHYDLGIDFEDEDPCDAWELLLFGETQIRNNRFWAIGDSSGISEMILYNEGYVFNGQEEIEAHFIENNNYAANPQFDADFTSVEGHITDAINLAPTLDSNFTVTPAYMPADPWFVPVDYIGAFNADGSNWLTCWTYMEQLGLFGEWVDPEVGSTGCTYDFACNYDAEATVDDGSCEVISCAGCTWSEADNYDPDAFWDDGSCLFTSSGTCAEDINNDGQVNTGDLLIFLAAFGMICP
;
A
#
# COMPACT_ATOMS: atom_id res chain seq x y z
N GLY A 1 -12.00 11.40 12.50
CA GLY A 1 -13.05 11.90 11.58
C GLY A 1 -14.42 11.49 12.10
N SER A 2 -15.46 11.55 11.27
CA SER A 2 -16.84 11.23 11.68
C SER A 2 -17.34 9.84 11.25
N SER A 3 -16.50 9.06 10.55
CA SER A 3 -16.82 7.73 10.01
C SER A 3 -15.96 6.68 10.70
N GLY A 4 -16.57 5.62 11.22
CA GLY A 4 -15.82 4.51 11.78
C GLY A 4 -15.03 3.72 10.73
N TYR A 5 -14.09 2.88 11.18
CA TYR A 5 -13.35 1.98 10.28
C TYR A 5 -14.23 0.89 9.64
N ASP A 6 -15.46 0.70 10.14
CA ASP A 6 -16.50 -0.15 9.55
C ASP A 6 -17.04 0.40 8.20
N VAL A 7 -16.65 1.63 7.84
CA VAL A 7 -16.99 2.26 6.57
C VAL A 7 -15.86 2.04 5.55
N ARG A 8 -16.08 1.21 4.54
CA ARG A 8 -15.09 0.87 3.49
C ARG A 8 -15.59 1.15 2.07
N GLY A 9 -14.75 1.10 1.05
CA GLY A 9 -15.21 1.02 -0.34
C GLY A 9 -15.89 2.30 -0.88
N LYS A 10 -15.31 3.49 -0.65
CA LYS A 10 -15.94 4.78 -0.97
C LYS A 10 -15.35 5.50 -2.18
N TRP A 11 -14.11 5.16 -2.57
CA TRP A 11 -13.41 5.71 -3.73
C TRP A 11 -12.20 4.82 -4.04
N GLY A 12 -11.77 4.76 -5.30
CA GLY A 12 -10.81 3.76 -5.78
C GLY A 12 -9.35 3.87 -5.29
N GLY A 13 -9.06 4.68 -4.26
CA GLY A 13 -7.70 4.85 -3.73
C GLY A 13 -6.75 5.63 -4.65
N LEU A 14 -5.47 5.60 -4.29
CA LEU A 14 -4.39 6.22 -5.06
C LEU A 14 -3.56 5.16 -5.76
N ILE A 15 -3.35 5.32 -7.06
CA ILE A 15 -2.54 4.41 -7.88
C ILE A 15 -1.38 5.20 -8.47
N LEU A 16 -0.16 4.66 -8.35
CA LEU A 16 1.07 5.25 -8.88
C LEU A 16 1.77 4.29 -9.83
N CYS A 17 1.66 4.55 -11.13
CA CYS A 17 2.32 3.77 -12.17
C CYS A 17 3.76 4.26 -12.43
N GLY A 18 4.66 3.33 -12.71
CA GLY A 18 6.05 3.55 -13.11
C GLY A 18 6.51 2.57 -14.20
N ASP A 19 7.77 2.72 -14.61
CA ASP A 19 8.44 1.98 -15.71
C ASP A 19 9.43 0.91 -15.17
N GLY A 20 9.26 0.53 -13.90
CA GLY A 20 10.09 -0.45 -13.21
C GLY A 20 9.85 -1.87 -13.70
N GLN A 21 10.87 -2.72 -13.57
CA GLN A 21 10.83 -4.11 -14.02
C GLN A 21 9.75 -4.93 -13.27
N LEU A 22 8.96 -5.67 -14.02
CA LEU A 22 8.03 -6.72 -13.58
C LEU A 22 8.56 -8.10 -14.01
N ASN A 23 7.93 -9.19 -13.57
CA ASN A 23 8.12 -10.54 -14.13
C ASN A 23 7.05 -10.95 -15.17
N THR A 24 6.11 -10.07 -15.52
CA THR A 24 5.10 -10.31 -16.55
C THR A 24 5.69 -10.60 -17.94
N PHE A 25 4.94 -11.30 -18.80
CA PHE A 25 5.45 -11.89 -20.06
C PHE A 25 6.14 -10.90 -21.02
N ASP A 26 5.67 -9.66 -21.13
CA ASP A 26 6.29 -8.61 -21.95
C ASP A 26 6.94 -7.47 -21.15
N GLY A 27 6.93 -7.58 -19.82
CA GLY A 27 7.49 -6.62 -18.87
C GLY A 27 6.60 -5.42 -18.54
N ASN A 28 5.38 -5.36 -19.09
CA ASN A 28 4.38 -4.34 -18.80
C ASN A 28 3.10 -5.01 -18.28
N ASP A 29 2.20 -4.22 -17.68
CA ASP A 29 0.85 -4.66 -17.36
C ASP A 29 -0.17 -3.52 -17.30
N GLU A 30 -1.45 -3.84 -17.12
CA GLU A 30 -2.58 -2.94 -16.94
C GLU A 30 -3.07 -2.94 -15.49
N VAL A 31 -3.23 -1.75 -14.89
CA VAL A 31 -3.72 -1.58 -13.52
C VAL A 31 -5.13 -2.15 -13.35
N GLU A 32 -5.28 -3.02 -12.35
CA GLU A 32 -6.54 -3.62 -11.91
C GLU A 32 -7.64 -2.59 -11.60
N GLY A 33 -8.90 -2.95 -11.87
CA GLY A 33 -10.08 -2.09 -11.65
C GLY A 33 -10.18 -0.81 -12.51
N VAL A 34 -9.12 -0.41 -13.22
CA VAL A 34 -9.04 0.85 -13.99
C VAL A 34 -9.28 0.63 -15.49
N VAL A 35 -10.24 1.38 -16.05
CA VAL A 35 -10.55 1.34 -17.49
C VAL A 35 -10.24 2.69 -18.14
N ASP A 36 -9.15 2.80 -18.91
CA ASP A 36 -8.81 4.01 -19.67
C ASP A 36 -9.67 4.18 -20.94
N ILE A 37 -10.85 4.78 -20.77
CA ILE A 37 -11.74 5.16 -21.87
C ILE A 37 -11.14 6.18 -22.87
N THR A 38 -9.97 6.75 -22.58
CA THR A 38 -9.31 7.73 -23.47
C THR A 38 -8.32 7.09 -24.44
N GLY A 39 -7.96 5.81 -24.25
CA GLY A 39 -7.01 5.10 -25.10
C GLY A 39 -5.61 5.75 -25.08
N GLN A 40 -5.22 6.32 -23.95
CA GLN A 40 -3.91 6.94 -23.73
C GLN A 40 -2.96 6.01 -22.98
N ASN A 41 -3.42 4.81 -22.61
CA ASN A 41 -2.70 3.81 -21.83
C ASN A 41 -2.23 4.35 -20.47
N ARG A 42 -3.06 5.19 -19.83
CA ARG A 42 -2.74 5.80 -18.53
C ARG A 42 -2.80 4.84 -17.34
N HIS A 43 -3.29 3.63 -17.58
CA HIS A 43 -3.34 2.51 -16.66
C HIS A 43 -2.25 1.47 -16.96
N VAL A 44 -1.43 1.66 -18.00
CA VAL A 44 -0.31 0.75 -18.30
C VAL A 44 0.91 1.15 -17.46
N TYR A 45 1.55 0.14 -16.87
CA TYR A 45 2.78 0.27 -16.08
C TYR A 45 3.79 -0.83 -16.46
N GLY A 46 4.95 -0.80 -15.83
CA GLY A 46 6.06 -1.70 -16.15
C GLY A 46 6.94 -1.18 -17.28
N GLY A 47 8.00 -1.91 -17.58
CA GLY A 47 9.01 -1.56 -18.58
C GLY A 47 10.29 -2.38 -18.42
N ASP A 48 11.29 -2.12 -19.29
CA ASP A 48 12.59 -2.79 -19.22
C ASP A 48 13.51 -2.25 -18.11
N GLY A 49 12.98 -1.40 -17.21
CA GLY A 49 13.69 -0.74 -16.14
C GLY A 49 14.74 0.28 -16.59
N SER A 50 14.80 0.62 -17.88
CA SER A 50 15.81 1.55 -18.43
C SER A 50 15.45 3.04 -18.28
N LEU A 51 14.19 3.36 -17.97
CA LEU A 51 13.71 4.73 -17.83
C LEU A 51 13.08 5.00 -16.43
N HIS A 52 13.10 6.27 -16.04
CA HIS A 52 12.42 6.84 -14.87
C HIS A 52 12.57 6.10 -13.51
N PRO A 53 13.72 6.22 -12.83
CA PRO A 53 13.92 5.60 -11.51
C PRO A 53 13.09 6.21 -10.37
N SER A 54 12.30 7.25 -10.61
CA SER A 54 11.46 7.92 -9.60
C SER A 54 10.12 8.35 -10.20
N SER A 55 9.04 7.99 -9.52
CA SER A 55 7.67 8.47 -9.77
C SER A 55 7.28 9.64 -8.85
N GLY A 56 8.23 10.19 -8.07
CA GLY A 56 8.02 11.38 -7.23
C GLY A 56 8.19 11.13 -5.72
N ILE A 57 7.36 11.82 -4.92
CA ILE A 57 7.38 11.79 -3.45
C ILE A 57 5.95 11.67 -2.94
N LEU A 58 5.64 10.57 -2.26
CA LEU A 58 4.48 10.41 -1.39
C LEU A 58 4.98 10.53 0.06
N ARG A 59 4.48 11.52 0.81
CA ARG A 59 4.82 11.70 2.23
C ARG A 59 3.69 12.31 3.03
N TYR A 60 3.45 11.79 4.23
CA TYR A 60 2.33 12.18 5.12
C TYR A 60 0.99 12.06 4.40
N LEU A 61 0.77 10.91 3.78
CA LEU A 61 -0.42 10.61 2.99
C LEU A 61 -1.39 9.76 3.80
N SER A 62 -2.65 10.18 3.84
CA SER A 62 -3.71 9.54 4.61
C SER A 62 -4.82 9.05 3.69
N LEU A 63 -4.89 7.73 3.50
CA LEU A 63 -5.83 7.07 2.61
C LEU A 63 -6.91 6.39 3.46
N ARG A 64 -8.15 6.84 3.32
CA ARG A 64 -9.25 6.49 4.23
C ARG A 64 -10.44 5.98 3.43
N HIS A 65 -11.07 4.91 3.89
CA HIS A 65 -12.33 4.40 3.34
C HIS A 65 -12.22 4.09 1.83
N ALA A 66 -11.02 3.75 1.36
CA ALA A 66 -10.67 3.63 -0.05
C ALA A 66 -11.05 2.24 -0.62
N SER A 67 -10.45 1.88 -1.76
CA SER A 67 -10.85 0.78 -2.66
C SER A 67 -12.24 0.94 -3.29
N THR A 68 -12.43 0.35 -4.48
CA THR A 68 -13.76 -0.03 -4.98
C THR A 68 -13.72 -1.30 -5.83
N SER A 69 -14.31 -2.40 -5.36
CA SER A 69 -14.66 -3.53 -6.24
C SER A 69 -15.74 -3.17 -7.25
N ARG A 70 -15.48 -3.45 -8.53
CA ARG A 70 -16.46 -3.35 -9.62
C ARG A 70 -17.22 -4.66 -9.86
N GLY A 71 -16.88 -5.70 -9.10
CA GLY A 71 -17.57 -7.00 -9.04
C GLY A 71 -16.90 -8.10 -9.86
N ILE A 72 -17.08 -9.34 -9.40
CA ILE A 72 -16.35 -10.54 -9.83
C ILE A 72 -16.75 -11.01 -11.25
N SER A 73 -15.75 -11.42 -12.04
CA SER A 73 -15.89 -12.23 -13.25
C SER A 73 -14.91 -13.41 -13.20
N GLN A 74 -15.41 -14.64 -13.35
CA GLN A 74 -14.73 -15.87 -12.93
C GLN A 74 -13.66 -16.40 -13.92
N PHE A 75 -12.86 -15.52 -14.51
CA PHE A 75 -11.78 -15.84 -15.47
C PHE A 75 -10.60 -14.85 -15.46
N GLU A 76 -10.70 -13.77 -14.68
CA GLU A 76 -9.74 -12.65 -14.59
C GLU A 76 -9.80 -12.17 -13.12
N ASN A 77 -8.65 -12.02 -12.45
CA ASN A 77 -8.56 -11.28 -11.18
C ASN A 77 -8.84 -9.78 -11.41
N GLY A 78 -8.78 -8.96 -10.34
CA GLY A 78 -8.46 -7.54 -10.53
C GLY A 78 -9.56 -6.61 -11.06
N LEU A 79 -10.77 -6.64 -10.48
CA LEU A 79 -11.75 -5.57 -10.71
C LEU A 79 -12.01 -4.71 -9.47
N GLU A 80 -11.27 -4.94 -8.40
CA GLU A 80 -11.07 -4.06 -7.28
C GLU A 80 -9.85 -3.13 -7.51
N THR A 81 -9.62 -2.26 -6.55
CA THR A 81 -8.49 -1.33 -6.55
C THR A 81 -8.11 -1.11 -5.10
N ASN A 82 -6.84 -0.84 -4.84
CA ASN A 82 -6.35 -0.79 -3.47
C ASN A 82 -6.33 0.61 -2.85
N ALA A 83 -6.13 0.71 -1.53
CA ALA A 83 -6.07 2.04 -0.88
C ALA A 83 -4.86 2.84 -1.38
N LEU A 84 -3.69 2.22 -1.42
CA LEU A 84 -2.54 2.62 -2.22
C LEU A 84 -2.08 1.46 -3.10
N THR A 85 -1.96 1.70 -4.40
CA THR A 85 -1.36 0.75 -5.35
C THR A 85 -0.07 1.34 -5.93
N LEU A 86 1.03 0.59 -5.87
CA LEU A 86 2.33 1.00 -6.40
C LEU A 86 2.77 0.05 -7.52
N CYS A 87 2.54 0.44 -8.78
CA CYS A 87 2.74 -0.42 -9.94
C CYS A 87 4.02 -0.07 -10.70
N GLY A 88 4.99 -0.99 -10.77
CA GLY A 88 6.28 -0.77 -11.46
C GLY A 88 7.08 0.42 -10.90
N VAL A 89 6.97 0.73 -9.61
CA VAL A 89 7.52 1.99 -9.07
C VAL A 89 9.04 1.92 -8.86
N GLY A 90 9.76 2.96 -9.29
CA GLY A 90 11.23 3.01 -9.27
C GLY A 90 11.84 3.31 -7.88
N PRO A 91 13.13 2.96 -7.64
CA PRO A 91 13.77 2.97 -6.33
C PRO A 91 14.14 4.37 -5.79
N GLN A 92 14.13 5.39 -6.64
CA GLN A 92 14.31 6.80 -6.26
C GLN A 92 12.97 7.51 -6.02
N THR A 93 11.84 6.79 -6.07
CA THR A 93 10.57 7.27 -5.54
C THR A 93 10.67 7.29 -4.02
N THR A 94 10.22 8.37 -3.39
CA THR A 94 10.10 8.42 -1.93
C THR A 94 8.67 8.06 -1.55
N VAL A 95 8.48 6.98 -0.81
CA VAL A 95 7.17 6.59 -0.24
C VAL A 95 7.38 6.39 1.25
N GLU A 96 7.00 7.38 2.07
CA GLU A 96 7.13 7.25 3.53
C GLU A 96 6.10 8.04 4.33
N TYR A 97 5.75 7.58 5.53
CA TYR A 97 4.63 8.13 6.33
C TYR A 97 3.33 8.07 5.52
N ILE A 98 2.91 6.85 5.22
CA ILE A 98 1.63 6.54 4.58
C ILE A 98 0.77 5.84 5.60
N GLU A 99 -0.51 6.21 5.70
CA GLU A 99 -1.51 5.34 6.30
C GLU A 99 -2.57 4.94 5.28
N ALA A 100 -3.02 3.70 5.39
CA ALA A 100 -4.19 3.17 4.73
C ALA A 100 -5.13 2.61 5.82
N VAL A 101 -6.33 3.17 5.90
CA VAL A 101 -7.31 2.82 6.93
C VAL A 101 -8.67 2.55 6.32
N ALA A 102 -9.24 1.40 6.65
CA ALA A 102 -10.55 0.97 6.16
C ALA A 102 -10.64 0.94 4.62
N SER A 103 -9.60 0.42 3.96
CA SER A 103 -9.76 -0.02 2.57
C SER A 103 -10.91 -1.03 2.45
N GLY A 104 -11.62 -1.01 1.34
CA GLY A 104 -12.57 -2.07 0.93
C GLY A 104 -11.92 -3.31 0.32
N ASP A 105 -10.60 -3.34 0.33
CA ASP A 105 -9.66 -4.33 -0.20
C ASP A 105 -8.43 -4.24 0.73
N ASP A 106 -7.20 -4.27 0.22
CA ASP A 106 -5.93 -4.10 0.95
C ASP A 106 -5.54 -2.65 1.25
N GLY A 107 -4.61 -2.50 2.18
CA GLY A 107 -4.05 -1.21 2.56
C GLY A 107 -3.04 -0.66 1.58
N VAL A 108 -2.04 -1.47 1.24
CA VAL A 108 -1.00 -1.16 0.26
C VAL A 108 -0.71 -2.43 -0.52
N GLN A 109 -0.86 -2.37 -1.84
CA GLN A 109 -0.45 -3.44 -2.76
C GLN A 109 0.68 -2.93 -3.66
N ILE A 110 1.71 -3.75 -3.89
CA ILE A 110 2.92 -3.38 -4.65
C ILE A 110 3.18 -4.37 -5.78
N PHE A 111 2.78 -3.97 -6.99
CA PHE A 111 3.07 -4.67 -8.24
C PHE A 111 4.49 -4.39 -8.72
N GLY A 112 5.41 -5.31 -8.41
CA GLY A 112 6.75 -5.33 -8.97
C GLY A 112 7.62 -4.09 -8.71
N GLY A 113 8.65 -3.92 -9.55
CA GLY A 113 9.58 -2.80 -9.45
C GLY A 113 10.52 -2.85 -8.24
N LEU A 114 10.99 -1.67 -7.82
CA LEU A 114 12.10 -1.51 -6.86
C LEU A 114 11.82 -0.42 -5.82
N VAL A 115 10.57 0.01 -5.67
CA VAL A 115 10.17 1.06 -4.72
C VAL A 115 10.56 0.67 -3.29
N ASN A 116 11.02 1.66 -2.52
CA ASN A 116 11.37 1.47 -1.12
C ASN A 116 10.36 2.22 -0.25
N VAL A 117 9.79 1.54 0.73
CA VAL A 117 8.65 2.02 1.53
C VAL A 117 9.02 2.08 3.02
N ARG A 118 8.65 3.16 3.72
CA ARG A 118 8.96 3.31 5.15
C ARG A 118 7.85 3.98 5.94
N TYR A 119 7.61 3.58 7.18
CA TYR A 119 6.55 4.18 8.01
C TYR A 119 5.18 4.00 7.30
N LEU A 120 4.80 2.74 7.09
CA LEU A 120 3.50 2.35 6.54
C LEU A 120 2.58 1.90 7.68
N GLY A 121 1.45 2.58 7.87
CA GLY A 121 0.43 2.22 8.85
C GLY A 121 -0.81 1.68 8.16
N LEU A 122 -1.14 0.42 8.38
CA LEU A 122 -2.15 -0.32 7.63
C LEU A 122 -3.16 -0.83 8.67
N ALA A 123 -4.41 -0.37 8.64
CA ALA A 123 -5.37 -0.69 9.71
C ALA A 123 -6.78 -0.91 9.22
N PHE A 124 -7.36 -2.04 9.64
CA PHE A 124 -8.77 -2.36 9.46
C PHE A 124 -9.23 -2.34 7.98
N ASN A 125 -8.33 -2.66 7.05
CA ASN A 125 -8.64 -2.94 5.65
C ASN A 125 -9.58 -4.15 5.54
N ALA A 126 -10.17 -4.41 4.37
CA ALA A 126 -11.12 -5.52 4.24
C ALA A 126 -10.37 -6.84 4.18
N GLU A 127 -9.39 -6.91 3.28
CA GLU A 127 -8.52 -8.04 3.02
C GLU A 127 -7.19 -7.73 3.71
N ASP A 128 -6.12 -7.33 3.05
CA ASP A 128 -4.80 -7.36 3.69
C ASP A 128 -4.20 -6.02 4.14
N GLY A 129 -3.20 -6.11 5.02
CA GLY A 129 -2.44 -4.96 5.46
C GLY A 129 -1.53 -4.44 4.35
N LEU A 130 -0.47 -5.21 4.10
CA LEU A 130 0.49 -5.04 3.01
C LEU A 130 0.43 -6.27 2.12
N GLU A 131 0.29 -6.06 0.83
CA GLU A 131 0.37 -7.08 -0.20
C GLU A 131 1.46 -6.74 -1.22
N TYR A 132 2.04 -7.75 -1.87
CA TYR A 132 2.93 -7.55 -3.01
C TYR A 132 2.98 -8.77 -3.92
N ASP A 133 3.26 -8.51 -5.19
CA ASP A 133 3.32 -9.49 -6.26
C ASP A 133 4.27 -8.99 -7.38
N GLN A 134 4.12 -9.55 -8.59
CA GLN A 134 4.77 -9.12 -9.84
C GLN A 134 6.29 -8.85 -9.76
N GLY A 135 6.99 -9.55 -8.87
CA GLY A 135 8.43 -9.50 -8.80
C GLY A 135 9.02 -8.38 -7.93
N TRP A 136 8.32 -7.89 -6.92
CA TRP A 136 8.82 -6.76 -6.12
C TRP A 136 10.16 -7.05 -5.43
N GLN A 137 11.17 -6.20 -5.71
CA GLN A 137 12.56 -6.34 -5.25
C GLN A 137 13.01 -5.17 -4.35
N GLY A 138 12.06 -4.47 -3.73
CA GLY A 138 12.31 -3.28 -2.90
C GLY A 138 12.74 -3.55 -1.45
N ASN A 139 12.80 -2.47 -0.67
CA ASN A 139 13.05 -2.50 0.78
C ASN A 139 11.86 -1.91 1.55
N GLY A 140 11.48 -2.54 2.66
CA GLY A 140 10.45 -2.08 3.58
C GLY A 140 10.97 -1.89 5.01
N GLN A 141 10.63 -0.78 5.69
CA GLN A 141 10.96 -0.61 7.12
C GLN A 141 9.90 0.14 7.92
N PHE A 142 9.68 -0.26 9.18
CA PHE A 142 8.68 0.35 10.07
C PHE A 142 7.28 0.24 9.47
N ILE A 143 6.82 -1.00 9.31
CA ILE A 143 5.50 -1.33 8.77
C ILE A 143 4.64 -1.80 9.94
N PHE A 144 3.49 -1.16 10.13
CA PHE A 144 2.48 -1.53 11.11
C PHE A 144 1.24 -2.03 10.40
N SER A 145 0.75 -3.20 10.78
CA SER A 145 -0.50 -3.77 10.30
C SER A 145 -1.40 -4.15 11.48
N ILE A 146 -2.70 -3.88 11.40
CA ILE A 146 -3.69 -4.32 12.41
C ILE A 146 -5.02 -4.77 11.78
N THR A 147 -5.45 -5.97 12.15
CA THR A 147 -6.73 -6.57 11.74
C THR A 147 -7.78 -6.54 12.85
N ASP A 148 -9.05 -6.72 12.46
CA ASP A 148 -10.24 -6.86 13.29
C ASP A 148 -11.29 -7.71 12.54
N GLU A 149 -10.93 -8.94 12.17
CA GLU A 149 -11.76 -9.84 11.34
C GLU A 149 -13.15 -10.07 11.98
N LEU A 150 -13.21 -10.03 13.31
CA LEU A 150 -14.46 -10.05 14.09
C LEU A 150 -15.46 -8.94 13.71
N ASN A 151 -15.01 -7.88 13.03
CA ASN A 151 -15.81 -6.80 12.44
C ASN A 151 -15.58 -6.67 10.91
N GLY A 152 -15.20 -7.77 10.24
CA GLY A 152 -15.02 -7.88 8.79
C GLY A 152 -13.87 -7.01 8.29
N ALA A 153 -12.71 -7.08 8.95
CA ALA A 153 -11.56 -6.25 8.67
C ALA A 153 -10.25 -7.05 8.79
N GLY A 154 -9.63 -7.46 7.69
CA GLY A 154 -8.42 -8.26 7.73
C GLY A 154 -8.69 -9.72 7.45
N GLU A 155 -8.07 -10.26 6.40
CA GLU A 155 -7.86 -11.71 6.25
C GLU A 155 -6.44 -12.06 6.74
N HIS A 156 -5.43 -11.36 6.22
CA HIS A 156 -4.03 -11.46 6.61
C HIS A 156 -3.47 -10.13 7.17
N GLY A 157 -2.43 -10.23 8.01
CA GLY A 157 -1.60 -9.07 8.33
C GLY A 157 -0.85 -8.53 7.11
N GLY A 158 -0.54 -9.41 6.17
CA GLY A 158 -0.13 -9.14 4.79
C GLY A 158 -0.05 -10.44 4.00
N ASP A 159 -0.29 -10.39 2.70
CA ASP A 159 -0.19 -11.55 1.80
C ASP A 159 0.89 -11.31 0.73
N TYR A 160 1.74 -12.30 0.52
CA TYR A 160 2.96 -12.17 -0.25
C TYR A 160 2.90 -13.15 -1.41
N GLU A 161 2.97 -12.62 -2.63
CA GLU A 161 2.88 -13.35 -3.90
C GLU A 161 4.18 -13.22 -4.71
N GLY A 162 4.52 -14.22 -5.53
CA GLY A 162 5.76 -14.28 -6.31
C GLY A 162 5.61 -13.91 -7.78
N ASP A 163 4.51 -14.33 -8.41
CA ASP A 163 4.19 -14.18 -9.83
C ASP A 163 2.66 -14.11 -10.01
N ASP A 164 2.22 -13.40 -11.04
CA ASP A 164 0.81 -13.13 -11.38
C ASP A 164 0.44 -13.68 -12.78
N TYR A 165 1.42 -14.16 -13.56
CA TYR A 165 1.18 -14.45 -14.99
C TYR A 165 0.09 -15.52 -15.23
N GLU A 166 0.06 -16.61 -14.45
CA GLU A 166 -1.05 -17.58 -14.41
C GLU A 166 -1.16 -18.21 -12.99
N GLU A 167 -2.27 -17.99 -12.26
CA GLU A 167 -2.65 -18.60 -10.94
C GLU A 167 -2.48 -20.14 -10.86
N PHE A 168 -2.26 -20.81 -12.01
CA PHE A 168 -2.12 -22.25 -12.14
C PHE A 168 -0.90 -22.71 -12.98
N ASP A 169 0.01 -21.81 -13.36
CA ASP A 169 1.27 -22.13 -14.09
C ASP A 169 2.41 -21.16 -13.69
N VAL A 170 2.62 -20.98 -12.38
CA VAL A 170 3.76 -20.22 -11.81
C VAL A 170 5.08 -20.80 -12.36
N ASP A 171 5.80 -20.03 -13.19
CA ASP A 171 7.07 -20.48 -13.80
C ASP A 171 8.29 -19.72 -13.25
N MET A 172 9.16 -20.49 -12.61
CA MET A 172 10.54 -20.06 -12.34
C MET A 172 11.29 -19.76 -13.65
N THR A 173 12.17 -18.77 -13.60
CA THR A 173 12.88 -18.11 -14.71
C THR A 173 12.18 -16.90 -15.34
N PHE A 174 10.89 -16.66 -15.05
CA PHE A 174 10.32 -15.31 -15.10
C PHE A 174 10.86 -14.49 -13.92
N MET A 175 11.98 -13.81 -14.18
CA MET A 175 12.73 -13.03 -13.19
C MET A 175 12.40 -11.53 -13.31
N PRO A 176 12.23 -10.80 -12.20
CA PRO A 176 12.49 -11.23 -10.81
C PRO A 176 11.27 -11.85 -10.12
N TYR A 177 11.47 -12.80 -9.20
CA TYR A 177 10.41 -13.15 -8.24
C TYR A 177 10.30 -12.07 -7.16
N SER A 178 9.16 -11.97 -6.49
CA SER A 178 9.06 -11.11 -5.31
C SER A 178 9.98 -11.63 -4.22
N ASN A 179 10.93 -10.80 -3.76
CA ASN A 179 11.79 -11.11 -2.61
C ASN A 179 12.31 -9.81 -1.95
N PRO A 180 11.41 -8.99 -1.41
CA PRO A 180 11.78 -7.73 -0.78
C PRO A 180 12.55 -7.95 0.53
N MET A 181 13.35 -6.95 0.91
CA MET A 181 14.00 -6.91 2.22
C MET A 181 13.15 -6.11 3.22
N LEU A 182 12.53 -6.81 4.16
CA LEU A 182 11.60 -6.23 5.13
C LEU A 182 12.20 -6.23 6.55
N HIS A 183 12.23 -5.07 7.19
CA HIS A 183 12.79 -4.89 8.54
C HIS A 183 11.79 -4.19 9.47
N ASN A 184 11.82 -4.53 10.76
CA ASN A 184 11.11 -3.76 11.80
C ASN A 184 9.60 -3.62 11.54
N GLN A 185 8.90 -4.74 11.38
CA GLN A 185 7.44 -4.76 11.19
C GLN A 185 6.73 -5.10 12.51
N THR A 186 5.55 -4.55 12.76
CA THR A 186 4.68 -4.90 13.89
C THR A 186 3.28 -5.18 13.39
N TYR A 187 2.88 -6.45 13.39
CA TYR A 187 1.59 -6.91 12.90
C TYR A 187 0.75 -7.39 14.10
N VAL A 188 -0.51 -6.96 14.17
CA VAL A 188 -1.44 -7.21 15.28
C VAL A 188 -2.73 -7.82 14.74
N GLY A 189 -2.94 -9.10 15.04
CA GLY A 189 -4.13 -9.85 14.66
C GLY A 189 -5.28 -9.65 15.64
N LYS A 190 -6.50 -9.92 15.16
CA LYS A 190 -7.68 -10.12 16.01
C LYS A 190 -8.79 -10.85 15.28
N GLY A 191 -9.13 -12.04 15.78
CA GLY A 191 -10.06 -12.97 15.14
C GLY A 191 -9.35 -14.27 14.82
N ASP A 192 -9.73 -14.88 13.71
CA ASP A 192 -9.18 -16.11 13.16
C ASP A 192 -8.13 -15.81 12.04
N ALA A 193 -7.83 -14.52 11.81
CA ALA A 193 -6.86 -14.01 10.84
C ALA A 193 -5.43 -14.59 10.95
N THR A 194 -4.72 -14.61 9.83
CA THR A 194 -3.34 -15.09 9.67
C THR A 194 -2.33 -13.94 9.67
N ALA A 195 -1.13 -14.11 10.22
CA ALA A 195 -0.18 -13.00 10.33
C ALA A 195 0.47 -12.63 8.98
N ILE A 196 0.98 -13.62 8.25
CA ILE A 196 1.49 -13.49 6.87
C ILE A 196 1.05 -14.74 6.10
N ARG A 197 0.56 -14.59 4.87
CA ARG A 197 0.47 -15.69 3.90
C ARG A 197 1.58 -15.53 2.85
N MET A 198 2.09 -16.66 2.34
CA MET A 198 3.11 -16.71 1.31
C MET A 198 2.73 -17.78 0.29
N HIS A 199 2.39 -17.37 -0.93
CA HIS A 199 1.93 -18.25 -2.01
C HIS A 199 2.42 -17.77 -3.39
N ASN A 200 2.04 -18.45 -4.47
CA ASN A 200 2.40 -18.14 -5.86
C ASN A 200 3.92 -17.91 -6.05
N GLY A 201 4.75 -18.71 -5.40
CA GLY A 201 6.22 -18.61 -5.51
C GLY A 201 6.86 -17.44 -4.73
N ALA A 202 6.20 -16.89 -3.71
CA ALA A 202 6.69 -15.72 -2.98
C ALA A 202 7.96 -15.93 -2.15
N GLY A 203 8.85 -14.93 -2.22
CA GLY A 203 10.04 -14.84 -1.38
C GLY A 203 9.99 -13.67 -0.40
N VAL A 204 10.72 -13.78 0.71
CA VAL A 204 10.92 -12.63 1.62
C VAL A 204 12.24 -12.70 2.40
N ARG A 205 12.93 -11.56 2.53
CA ARG A 205 14.10 -11.40 3.42
C ARG A 205 13.71 -10.55 4.62
N MET A 206 13.02 -11.17 5.56
CA MET A 206 12.36 -10.52 6.70
C MET A 206 13.14 -10.61 8.02
N GLN A 207 13.38 -9.47 8.68
CA GLN A 207 14.10 -9.43 9.96
C GLN A 207 13.53 -8.46 11.00
N ASN A 208 13.86 -8.70 12.27
CA ASN A 208 13.57 -7.82 13.42
C ASN A 208 12.09 -7.42 13.57
N SER A 209 11.16 -8.29 13.17
CA SER A 209 9.72 -8.03 13.15
C SER A 209 8.98 -8.73 14.31
N LEU A 210 7.77 -8.27 14.60
CA LEU A 210 6.90 -8.69 15.70
C LEU A 210 5.49 -9.01 15.17
N PHE A 211 5.02 -10.22 15.42
CA PHE A 211 3.69 -10.70 15.01
C PHE A 211 2.91 -11.13 16.25
N VAL A 212 1.70 -10.64 16.46
CA VAL A 212 0.96 -10.94 17.70
C VAL A 212 -0.54 -11.13 17.48
N HIS A 213 -1.20 -11.93 18.33
CA HIS A 213 -2.67 -12.06 18.40
C HIS A 213 -3.38 -12.58 17.11
N TYR A 214 -2.67 -13.31 16.25
CA TYR A 214 -3.25 -14.02 15.08
C TYR A 214 -3.57 -15.48 15.43
N ASP A 215 -4.50 -16.14 14.74
CA ASP A 215 -4.73 -17.58 14.92
C ASP A 215 -3.59 -18.38 14.27
N LEU A 216 -3.19 -18.00 13.07
CA LEU A 216 -2.03 -18.54 12.36
C LEU A 216 -0.89 -17.53 12.26
N GLY A 217 0.34 -18.02 12.37
CA GLY A 217 1.55 -17.21 12.22
C GLY A 217 1.83 -16.87 10.76
N ILE A 218 2.94 -17.41 10.23
CA ILE A 218 3.20 -17.36 8.79
C ILE A 218 2.67 -18.65 8.17
N ASP A 219 1.76 -18.54 7.21
CA ASP A 219 1.35 -19.65 6.37
C ASP A 219 2.27 -19.74 5.14
N PHE A 220 2.73 -20.95 4.83
CA PHE A 220 3.61 -21.28 3.71
C PHE A 220 2.91 -22.30 2.82
N GLU A 221 2.69 -21.91 1.56
CA GLU A 221 2.26 -22.80 0.49
C GLU A 221 3.32 -23.85 0.12
N ASP A 222 2.83 -25.05 -0.17
CA ASP A 222 3.53 -26.16 -0.85
C ASP A 222 2.60 -26.70 -1.96
N GLU A 223 2.55 -26.04 -3.12
CA GLU A 223 1.78 -26.49 -4.30
C GLU A 223 2.67 -26.53 -5.56
N ASP A 224 2.87 -27.74 -6.11
CA ASP A 224 3.56 -27.99 -7.38
C ASP A 224 2.91 -27.14 -8.51
N PRO A 225 3.67 -26.40 -9.35
CA PRO A 225 5.05 -26.72 -9.71
C PRO A 225 6.15 -25.84 -9.12
N CYS A 226 5.82 -24.69 -8.51
CA CYS A 226 6.77 -23.69 -7.99
C CYS A 226 6.11 -22.86 -6.88
N ASP A 227 6.59 -23.00 -5.63
CA ASP A 227 5.94 -22.44 -4.44
C ASP A 227 6.86 -21.56 -3.55
N ALA A 228 6.31 -21.03 -2.45
CA ALA A 228 7.06 -20.27 -1.44
C ALA A 228 8.14 -21.12 -0.72
N TRP A 229 7.95 -22.43 -0.68
CA TRP A 229 8.85 -23.40 -0.08
C TRP A 229 10.11 -23.66 -0.94
N GLU A 230 10.03 -23.63 -2.27
CA GLU A 230 11.19 -23.66 -3.17
C GLU A 230 12.16 -22.50 -2.90
N LEU A 231 11.65 -21.28 -2.73
CA LEU A 231 12.48 -20.12 -2.42
C LEU A 231 13.14 -20.20 -1.04
N LEU A 232 12.52 -20.91 -0.09
CA LEU A 232 13.17 -21.28 1.18
C LEU A 232 14.31 -22.28 0.96
N LEU A 233 14.09 -23.33 0.15
CA LEU A 233 15.11 -24.34 -0.18
C LEU A 233 16.30 -23.77 -0.96
N PHE A 234 16.07 -22.79 -1.84
CA PHE A 234 17.14 -22.08 -2.56
C PHE A 234 17.89 -21.06 -1.66
N GLY A 235 17.37 -20.77 -0.46
CA GLY A 235 17.94 -19.82 0.50
C GLY A 235 17.68 -18.35 0.15
N GLU A 236 16.72 -18.11 -0.75
CA GLU A 236 16.27 -16.79 -1.16
C GLU A 236 15.34 -16.18 -0.10
N THR A 237 14.43 -16.99 0.45
CA THR A 237 13.62 -16.64 1.63
C THR A 237 14.45 -16.77 2.91
N GLN A 238 14.46 -15.71 3.73
CA GLN A 238 15.25 -15.61 4.96
C GLN A 238 14.46 -14.90 6.06
N ILE A 239 13.94 -15.67 7.01
CA ILE A 239 13.14 -15.14 8.13
C ILE A 239 14.00 -15.20 9.40
N ARG A 240 14.42 -14.04 9.94
CA ARG A 240 15.49 -13.99 10.96
C ARG A 240 15.25 -12.98 12.09
N ASN A 241 15.48 -13.39 13.33
CA ASN A 241 15.36 -12.55 14.54
C ASN A 241 13.97 -11.91 14.73
N ASN A 242 12.90 -12.62 14.39
CA ASN A 242 11.52 -12.16 14.61
C ASN A 242 10.95 -12.68 15.93
N ARG A 243 9.91 -12.01 16.44
CA ARG A 243 9.18 -12.40 17.66
C ARG A 243 7.72 -12.61 17.34
N PHE A 244 7.15 -13.59 18.04
CA PHE A 244 5.75 -13.95 17.93
C PHE A 244 5.12 -13.96 19.32
N TRP A 245 3.83 -13.65 19.44
CA TRP A 245 3.14 -13.74 20.74
C TRP A 245 1.63 -13.91 20.60
N ALA A 246 1.04 -14.81 21.38
CA ALA A 246 -0.38 -15.15 21.26
C ALA A 246 -0.75 -15.51 19.81
N ILE A 247 0.11 -16.32 19.18
CA ILE A 247 -0.21 -16.99 17.92
C ILE A 247 -0.83 -18.34 18.25
N GLY A 248 -2.03 -18.61 17.72
CA GLY A 248 -2.81 -19.81 18.03
C GLY A 248 -3.03 -20.06 19.52
N ASP A 249 -3.27 -21.31 19.88
CA ASP A 249 -3.62 -21.72 21.25
C ASP A 249 -2.41 -21.72 22.23
N SER A 250 -1.16 -21.75 21.72
CA SER A 250 0.03 -21.94 22.58
C SER A 250 1.26 -21.08 22.24
N SER A 251 1.29 -20.39 21.10
CA SER A 251 2.50 -19.79 20.52
C SER A 251 3.65 -20.80 20.37
N GLY A 252 3.29 -22.06 20.08
CA GLY A 252 4.23 -23.10 19.71
C GLY A 252 4.84 -22.81 18.34
N ILE A 253 6.00 -23.39 18.03
CA ILE A 253 6.64 -23.14 16.73
C ILE A 253 5.81 -23.65 15.55
N SER A 254 5.05 -24.72 15.76
CA SER A 254 4.05 -25.25 14.83
C SER A 254 2.78 -24.40 14.66
N GLU A 255 2.66 -23.30 15.40
CA GLU A 255 1.59 -22.29 15.24
C GLU A 255 2.19 -20.96 14.72
N MET A 256 3.42 -20.62 15.13
CA MET A 256 4.17 -19.47 14.62
C MET A 256 4.49 -19.59 13.12
N ILE A 257 4.58 -20.81 12.60
CA ILE A 257 4.69 -21.09 11.18
C ILE A 257 3.97 -22.38 10.83
N LEU A 258 3.11 -22.29 9.82
CA LEU A 258 2.36 -23.39 9.24
C LEU A 258 2.92 -23.68 7.85
N TYR A 259 3.17 -24.96 7.59
CA TYR A 259 3.37 -25.53 6.26
C TYR A 259 2.04 -26.16 5.87
N ASN A 260 1.35 -25.55 4.90
CA ASN A 260 0.02 -25.91 4.47
C ASN A 260 0.05 -26.45 3.04
N GLU A 261 -0.85 -27.39 2.73
CA GLU A 261 -0.67 -28.36 1.64
C GLU A 261 0.57 -29.26 1.88
N GLY A 262 0.73 -30.38 1.17
CA GLY A 262 1.44 -31.54 1.77
C GLY A 262 2.09 -32.55 0.84
N TYR A 263 2.93 -32.10 -0.09
CA TYR A 263 3.66 -32.97 -1.00
C TYR A 263 5.04 -33.37 -0.45
N VAL A 264 5.71 -32.53 0.37
CA VAL A 264 7.01 -32.88 0.98
C VAL A 264 6.88 -33.54 2.36
N PHE A 265 7.45 -34.74 2.46
CA PHE A 265 7.57 -35.45 3.73
C PHE A 265 8.51 -34.70 4.68
N ASN A 266 7.95 -34.23 5.81
CA ASN A 266 8.61 -33.44 6.87
C ASN A 266 8.87 -31.94 6.56
N GLY A 267 8.20 -31.32 5.57
CA GLY A 267 8.34 -29.89 5.27
C GLY A 267 8.26 -28.99 6.52
N GLN A 268 7.17 -29.11 7.30
CA GLN A 268 7.00 -28.46 8.61
C GLN A 268 8.24 -28.57 9.54
N GLU A 269 8.84 -29.77 9.69
CA GLU A 269 10.00 -29.95 10.59
C GLU A 269 11.24 -29.18 10.10
N GLU A 270 11.40 -29.02 8.78
CA GLU A 270 12.51 -28.28 8.17
C GLU A 270 12.31 -26.76 8.29
N ILE A 271 11.08 -26.27 8.10
CA ILE A 271 10.74 -24.85 8.33
C ILE A 271 10.90 -24.46 9.80
N GLU A 272 10.41 -25.29 10.73
CA GLU A 272 10.61 -25.09 12.18
C GLU A 272 12.10 -25.03 12.53
N ALA A 273 12.92 -25.90 11.93
CA ALA A 273 14.37 -25.87 12.10
C ALA A 273 15.00 -24.57 11.58
N HIS A 274 14.61 -24.10 10.38
CA HIS A 274 15.03 -22.80 9.85
C HIS A 274 14.70 -21.66 10.83
N PHE A 275 13.49 -21.66 11.40
CA PHE A 275 13.05 -20.66 12.36
C PHE A 275 13.93 -20.62 13.62
N ILE A 276 14.20 -21.78 14.22
CA ILE A 276 15.05 -21.92 15.41
C ILE A 276 16.48 -21.45 15.11
N GLU A 277 17.07 -21.93 14.02
CA GLU A 277 18.45 -21.58 13.64
C GLU A 277 18.62 -20.09 13.34
N ASN A 278 17.56 -19.43 12.85
CA ASN A 278 17.55 -17.99 12.55
C ASN A 278 17.02 -17.10 13.69
N ASN A 279 16.91 -17.62 14.92
CA ASN A 279 16.56 -16.87 16.13
C ASN A 279 15.14 -16.28 16.11
N ASN A 280 14.18 -17.00 15.53
CA ASN A 280 12.74 -16.71 15.63
C ASN A 280 12.15 -17.52 16.78
N TYR A 281 11.39 -16.88 17.66
CA TYR A 281 10.75 -17.55 18.81
C TYR A 281 9.64 -16.70 19.45
N ALA A 282 8.78 -17.36 20.22
CA ALA A 282 7.72 -16.69 20.96
C ALA A 282 8.26 -15.91 22.17
N ALA A 283 7.90 -14.63 22.28
CA ALA A 283 8.22 -13.78 23.43
C ALA A 283 7.13 -12.72 23.60
N ASN A 284 6.65 -12.51 24.83
CA ASN A 284 5.60 -11.54 25.11
C ASN A 284 6.19 -10.11 25.14
N PRO A 285 5.74 -9.16 24.28
CA PRO A 285 6.22 -7.78 24.28
C PRO A 285 5.82 -6.97 25.52
N GLN A 286 4.86 -7.44 26.32
CA GLN A 286 4.25 -6.75 27.48
C GLN A 286 3.66 -5.38 27.12
N PHE A 287 3.29 -5.22 25.85
CA PHE A 287 2.58 -4.06 25.32
C PHE A 287 1.07 -4.29 25.37
N ASP A 288 0.26 -3.30 25.02
CA ASP A 288 -1.20 -3.45 24.99
C ASP A 288 -1.67 -3.47 23.54
N ALA A 289 -2.21 -4.60 23.10
CA ALA A 289 -2.70 -4.80 21.73
C ALA A 289 -4.21 -5.05 21.66
N ASP A 290 -4.87 -5.17 22.82
CA ASP A 290 -6.31 -5.39 22.89
C ASP A 290 -7.03 -4.04 22.69
N PHE A 291 -8.00 -3.99 21.78
CA PHE A 291 -8.83 -2.80 21.55
C PHE A 291 -10.31 -3.14 21.47
N THR A 292 -11.13 -2.17 21.87
CA THR A 292 -12.59 -2.22 21.73
C THR A 292 -13.08 -1.05 20.89
N SER A 293 -14.21 -1.22 20.21
CA SER A 293 -14.79 -0.18 19.36
C SER A 293 -16.31 -0.08 19.51
N VAL A 294 -16.85 1.08 19.15
CA VAL A 294 -18.28 1.37 19.03
C VAL A 294 -18.49 2.16 17.75
N GLU A 295 -19.35 1.68 16.85
CA GLU A 295 -19.62 2.32 15.54
C GLU A 295 -18.31 2.64 14.78
N GLY A 296 -17.39 1.66 14.77
CA GLY A 296 -16.08 1.75 14.13
C GLY A 296 -15.12 2.80 14.71
N HIS A 297 -15.39 3.36 15.89
CA HIS A 297 -14.46 4.23 16.62
C HIS A 297 -13.88 3.48 17.82
N ILE A 298 -12.57 3.61 18.06
CA ILE A 298 -11.87 2.92 19.13
C ILE A 298 -12.19 3.57 20.48
N THR A 299 -12.59 2.76 21.45
CA THR A 299 -12.98 3.18 22.81
C THR A 299 -12.02 2.73 23.90
N ASP A 300 -11.11 1.81 23.58
CA ASP A 300 -10.02 1.37 24.44
C ASP A 300 -8.77 1.23 23.57
N ALA A 301 -7.70 1.92 23.95
CA ALA A 301 -6.59 2.26 23.07
C ALA A 301 -5.37 1.36 23.26
N ILE A 302 -4.71 1.01 22.16
CA ILE A 302 -3.51 0.18 22.17
C ILE A 302 -2.26 1.00 22.53
N ASN A 303 -1.27 0.31 23.07
CA ASN A 303 0.07 0.81 23.29
C ASN A 303 1.06 -0.16 22.66
N LEU A 304 1.67 0.25 21.54
CA LEU A 304 2.56 -0.59 20.73
C LEU A 304 4.04 -0.52 21.13
N ALA A 305 4.39 0.12 22.26
CA ALA A 305 5.76 0.16 22.75
C ALA A 305 6.17 -1.17 23.41
N PRO A 306 7.08 -1.97 22.82
CA PRO A 306 7.51 -3.23 23.42
C PRO A 306 8.40 -3.01 24.65
N THR A 307 8.49 -3.99 25.54
CA THR A 307 9.43 -3.94 26.66
C THR A 307 10.87 -4.03 26.19
N LEU A 308 11.71 -3.12 26.67
CA LEU A 308 13.16 -3.13 26.41
C LEU A 308 13.89 -4.18 27.28
N ASP A 309 13.76 -5.46 26.90
CA ASP A 309 14.55 -6.56 27.44
C ASP A 309 15.39 -7.28 26.36
N SER A 310 16.10 -8.34 26.74
CA SER A 310 16.98 -9.09 25.84
C SER A 310 16.26 -9.83 24.71
N ASN A 311 14.94 -10.03 24.81
CA ASN A 311 14.17 -10.66 23.74
C ASN A 311 13.93 -9.67 22.59
N PHE A 312 13.64 -8.40 22.93
CA PHE A 312 13.29 -7.34 21.97
C PHE A 312 14.47 -6.46 21.55
N THR A 313 15.66 -6.67 22.10
CA THR A 313 16.87 -5.94 21.69
C THR A 313 17.52 -6.57 20.44
N VAL A 314 17.78 -5.77 19.41
CA VAL A 314 18.51 -6.19 18.18
C VAL A 314 20.02 -6.14 18.42
N THR A 315 20.69 -7.28 18.24
CA THR A 315 22.15 -7.37 18.37
C THR A 315 22.86 -7.00 17.05
N PRO A 316 24.17 -6.65 17.07
CA PRO A 316 24.92 -6.31 15.85
C PRO A 316 24.94 -7.40 14.75
N ALA A 317 24.54 -8.64 15.04
CA ALA A 317 24.43 -9.72 14.05
C ALA A 317 23.15 -9.64 13.19
N TYR A 318 22.15 -8.87 13.63
CA TYR A 318 20.85 -8.66 12.97
C TYR A 318 20.59 -7.18 12.65
N MET A 319 21.62 -6.33 12.74
CA MET A 319 21.56 -4.96 12.25
C MET A 319 21.59 -4.96 10.71
N PRO A 320 20.80 -4.11 10.03
CA PRO A 320 20.81 -4.03 8.59
C PRO A 320 22.19 -3.59 8.07
N ALA A 321 22.65 -4.21 6.98
CA ALA A 321 23.93 -3.89 6.35
C ALA A 321 23.79 -2.86 5.22
N ASP A 322 22.62 -2.75 4.61
CA ASP A 322 22.33 -1.75 3.58
C ASP A 322 22.08 -0.37 4.26
N PRO A 323 22.75 0.71 3.80
CA PRO A 323 22.64 2.04 4.41
C PRO A 323 21.30 2.75 4.17
N TRP A 324 20.40 2.19 3.35
CA TRP A 324 19.04 2.70 3.22
C TRP A 324 18.28 2.57 4.54
N PHE A 325 18.34 1.41 5.20
CA PHE A 325 17.65 1.15 6.46
C PHE A 325 18.19 2.02 7.61
N VAL A 326 17.30 2.45 8.50
CA VAL A 326 17.66 3.09 9.76
C VAL A 326 18.08 1.99 10.75
N PRO A 327 19.33 1.96 11.25
CA PRO A 327 19.73 0.98 12.24
C PRO A 327 19.10 1.32 13.60
N VAL A 328 18.26 0.43 14.11
CA VAL A 328 17.61 0.52 15.43
C VAL A 328 17.92 -0.72 16.26
N ASP A 329 17.99 -0.56 17.58
CA ASP A 329 18.33 -1.63 18.53
C ASP A 329 17.11 -2.33 19.13
N TYR A 330 15.91 -2.17 18.54
CA TYR A 330 14.67 -2.82 18.94
C TYR A 330 14.01 -3.63 17.80
N ILE A 331 13.22 -4.62 18.19
CA ILE A 331 12.37 -5.44 17.31
C ILE A 331 10.98 -4.79 17.21
N GLY A 332 10.40 -4.83 16.01
CA GLY A 332 9.11 -4.19 15.71
C GLY A 332 9.25 -2.81 15.07
N ALA A 333 8.11 -2.22 14.69
CA ALA A 333 8.00 -0.91 14.05
C ALA A 333 8.04 0.27 15.04
N PHE A 334 8.00 0.00 16.34
CA PHE A 334 7.88 1.01 17.41
C PHE A 334 8.97 0.86 18.46
N ASN A 335 9.42 1.99 18.99
CA ASN A 335 10.46 2.04 20.00
C ASN A 335 9.87 1.83 21.41
N ALA A 336 10.64 1.17 22.27
CA ALA A 336 10.29 0.91 23.66
C ALA A 336 10.21 2.18 24.55
N ASP A 337 10.61 3.35 24.03
CA ASP A 337 10.48 4.64 24.73
C ASP A 337 9.07 5.27 24.65
N GLY A 338 8.15 4.64 23.91
CA GLY A 338 6.78 5.14 23.71
C GLY A 338 6.64 6.13 22.55
N SER A 339 7.70 6.38 21.77
CA SER A 339 7.58 7.17 20.54
C SER A 339 6.79 6.40 19.48
N ASN A 340 5.72 7.03 18.99
CA ASN A 340 4.84 6.50 17.96
C ASN A 340 4.85 7.45 16.75
N TRP A 341 5.32 6.99 15.61
CA TRP A 341 5.40 7.81 14.39
C TRP A 341 4.05 7.94 13.66
N LEU A 342 3.01 7.23 14.11
CA LEU A 342 1.62 7.39 13.68
C LEU A 342 0.85 8.44 14.48
N THR A 343 1.43 9.12 15.48
CA THR A 343 0.73 10.21 16.20
C THR A 343 0.87 11.56 15.48
N CYS A 344 -0.03 12.49 15.79
CA CYS A 344 -0.13 13.87 15.30
C CYS A 344 -0.53 14.10 13.83
N TRP A 345 -0.72 13.06 13.00
CA TRP A 345 -1.11 13.22 11.60
C TRP A 345 -2.10 12.17 11.06
N THR A 346 -2.37 11.09 11.81
CA THR A 346 -3.10 9.93 11.28
C THR A 346 -4.59 9.92 11.58
N TYR A 347 -5.33 9.18 10.77
CA TYR A 347 -6.69 8.77 11.01
C TYR A 347 -6.79 7.74 12.12
N MET A 348 -5.81 6.84 12.23
CA MET A 348 -5.74 5.88 13.33
C MET A 348 -5.80 6.58 14.69
N GLU A 349 -5.04 7.66 14.84
CA GLU A 349 -5.09 8.51 16.04
C GLU A 349 -6.46 9.18 16.20
N GLN A 350 -7.04 9.75 15.13
CA GLN A 350 -8.39 10.32 15.17
C GLN A 350 -9.52 9.31 15.44
N LEU A 351 -9.29 8.02 15.17
CA LEU A 351 -10.19 6.92 15.53
C LEU A 351 -10.08 6.55 17.01
N GLY A 352 -9.09 7.06 17.73
CA GLY A 352 -8.81 6.76 19.14
C GLY A 352 -7.82 5.60 19.35
N LEU A 353 -7.17 5.08 18.30
CA LEU A 353 -6.35 3.87 18.38
C LEU A 353 -5.20 4.02 19.39
N PHE A 354 -4.60 5.21 19.49
CA PHE A 354 -3.45 5.51 20.36
C PHE A 354 -3.82 6.35 21.60
N GLY A 355 -5.11 6.43 21.94
CA GLY A 355 -5.63 7.12 23.13
C GLY A 355 -6.49 8.34 22.80
N GLU A 356 -6.92 9.05 23.83
CA GLU A 356 -7.47 10.40 23.63
C GLU A 356 -6.40 11.29 22.98
N TRP A 357 -6.83 12.15 22.06
CA TRP A 357 -5.97 13.14 21.41
C TRP A 357 -5.59 14.25 22.40
N VAL A 358 -4.60 13.97 23.26
CA VAL A 358 -4.08 14.92 24.25
C VAL A 358 -3.03 15.82 23.58
N ASP A 359 -3.49 16.74 22.73
CA ASP A 359 -2.63 17.84 22.28
C ASP A 359 -2.14 18.63 23.51
N PRO A 360 -0.82 18.71 23.74
CA PRO A 360 -0.27 19.44 24.88
C PRO A 360 -0.38 20.96 24.71
N GLU A 361 -0.71 21.46 23.52
CA GLU A 361 -1.19 22.83 23.32
C GLU A 361 -2.69 22.79 23.02
N VAL A 362 -3.45 23.84 23.37
CA VAL A 362 -4.82 23.96 22.85
C VAL A 362 -4.69 24.64 21.50
N GLY A 363 -4.35 23.85 20.49
CA GLY A 363 -4.27 24.29 19.11
C GLY A 363 -5.59 24.87 18.61
N SER A 364 -5.53 25.81 17.67
CA SER A 364 -6.75 26.27 16.99
C SER A 364 -7.27 25.12 16.12
N THR A 365 -8.54 24.78 16.32
CA THR A 365 -9.26 23.79 15.50
C THR A 365 -9.84 24.47 14.27
N GLY A 366 -9.58 23.90 13.09
CA GLY A 366 -10.11 24.36 11.82
C GLY A 366 -9.54 23.50 10.69
N CYS A 367 -9.81 23.86 9.44
CA CYS A 367 -9.23 23.10 8.34
C CYS A 367 -7.73 23.39 8.20
N THR A 368 -6.90 22.35 8.25
CA THR A 368 -5.42 22.47 8.18
C THR A 368 -4.83 22.26 6.80
N TYR A 369 -5.63 21.80 5.83
CA TYR A 369 -5.18 21.57 4.46
C TYR A 369 -5.15 22.88 3.67
N ASP A 370 -3.96 23.27 3.19
CA ASP A 370 -3.73 24.52 2.45
C ASP A 370 -4.46 24.57 1.09
N PHE A 371 -4.87 23.41 0.58
CA PHE A 371 -5.73 23.26 -0.61
C PHE A 371 -7.24 23.26 -0.32
N ALA A 372 -7.68 23.41 0.93
CA ALA A 372 -9.10 23.50 1.22
C ALA A 372 -9.65 24.93 1.05
N CYS A 373 -10.89 25.03 0.62
CA CYS A 373 -11.59 26.30 0.42
C CYS A 373 -11.82 27.07 1.71
N ASN A 374 -11.86 26.37 2.84
CA ASN A 374 -11.99 26.91 4.19
C ASN A 374 -10.72 26.74 5.04
N TYR A 375 -9.55 26.62 4.40
CA TYR A 375 -8.25 26.57 5.09
C TYR A 375 -8.10 27.69 6.13
N ASP A 376 -7.72 27.32 7.35
CA ASP A 376 -7.38 28.24 8.43
C ASP A 376 -5.87 28.16 8.72
N ALA A 377 -5.15 29.21 8.35
CA ALA A 377 -3.70 29.29 8.55
C ALA A 377 -3.27 29.38 10.04
N GLU A 378 -4.21 29.64 10.96
CA GLU A 378 -3.98 29.57 12.40
C GLU A 378 -4.39 28.22 13.00
N ALA A 379 -5.04 27.33 12.22
CA ALA A 379 -5.35 25.98 12.65
C ALA A 379 -4.10 25.11 12.72
N THR A 380 -3.91 24.48 13.87
CA THR A 380 -2.86 23.45 14.08
C THR A 380 -3.48 22.07 14.24
N VAL A 381 -4.81 21.98 14.23
CA VAL A 381 -5.60 20.77 14.47
C VAL A 381 -6.70 20.69 13.42
N ASP A 382 -6.70 19.61 12.64
CA ASP A 382 -7.79 19.36 11.70
C ASP A 382 -9.06 18.94 12.46
N ASP A 383 -10.13 19.70 12.28
CA ASP A 383 -11.44 19.41 12.89
C ASP A 383 -12.39 18.64 11.95
N GLY A 384 -11.88 18.18 10.81
CA GLY A 384 -12.69 17.55 9.76
C GLY A 384 -13.64 18.51 9.04
N SER A 385 -13.52 19.83 9.24
CA SER A 385 -14.32 20.82 8.52
C SER A 385 -13.82 21.09 7.09
N CYS A 386 -12.63 20.62 6.71
CA CYS A 386 -12.06 20.84 5.39
C CYS A 386 -13.02 20.48 4.26
N GLU A 387 -13.30 21.45 3.39
CA GLU A 387 -14.08 21.25 2.18
C GLU A 387 -13.38 21.86 0.97
N VAL A 388 -13.53 21.18 -0.17
CA VAL A 388 -12.84 21.49 -1.43
C VAL A 388 -13.82 21.87 -2.54
N ILE A 389 -15.11 22.08 -2.23
CA ILE A 389 -16.18 22.23 -3.23
C ILE A 389 -16.59 23.69 -3.40
N SER A 390 -16.57 24.52 -2.34
CA SER A 390 -17.08 25.89 -2.42
C SER A 390 -16.20 26.85 -3.23
N CYS A 391 -14.93 26.48 -3.46
CA CYS A 391 -13.94 27.16 -4.29
C CYS A 391 -13.44 26.31 -5.46
N ALA A 392 -14.10 25.19 -5.76
CA ALA A 392 -13.85 24.45 -6.99
C ALA A 392 -14.79 24.95 -8.10
N GLY A 393 -14.27 24.95 -9.32
CA GLY A 393 -14.94 25.51 -10.49
C GLY A 393 -14.00 25.42 -11.69
N CYS A 394 -14.44 25.87 -12.86
CA CYS A 394 -13.60 25.78 -14.05
C CYS A 394 -12.37 26.70 -13.97
N THR A 395 -11.16 26.15 -13.90
CA THR A 395 -9.91 26.95 -13.80
C THR A 395 -9.28 27.29 -15.16
N TRP A 396 -9.85 26.81 -16.26
CA TRP A 396 -9.33 27.01 -17.60
C TRP A 396 -9.80 28.35 -18.18
N SER A 397 -8.86 29.30 -18.37
CA SER A 397 -9.16 30.68 -18.79
C SER A 397 -9.86 30.82 -20.15
N GLU A 398 -9.81 29.76 -20.94
CA GLU A 398 -10.36 29.61 -22.28
C GLU A 398 -11.81 29.04 -22.29
N ALA A 399 -12.36 28.64 -21.15
CA ALA A 399 -13.72 28.12 -21.03
C ALA A 399 -14.77 29.24 -20.82
N ASP A 400 -15.99 29.02 -21.30
CA ASP A 400 -17.08 30.01 -21.19
C ASP A 400 -17.62 30.19 -19.77
N ASN A 401 -17.39 29.20 -18.90
CA ASN A 401 -17.68 29.25 -17.46
C ASN A 401 -16.41 29.32 -16.60
N TYR A 402 -15.29 29.79 -17.16
CA TYR A 402 -14.08 30.06 -16.37
C TYR A 402 -14.41 30.87 -15.12
N ASP A 403 -14.02 30.33 -13.97
CA ASP A 403 -14.15 30.97 -12.67
C ASP A 403 -12.76 31.42 -12.19
N PRO A 404 -12.47 32.73 -12.18
CA PRO A 404 -11.19 33.26 -11.71
C PRO A 404 -11.02 33.20 -10.19
N ASP A 405 -12.10 32.92 -9.44
CA ASP A 405 -12.08 32.73 -7.98
C ASP A 405 -11.97 31.23 -7.60
N ALA A 406 -12.00 30.31 -8.57
CA ALA A 406 -11.78 28.88 -8.34
C ALA A 406 -10.29 28.55 -8.17
N PHE A 407 -9.99 27.69 -7.18
CA PHE A 407 -8.62 27.26 -6.87
C PHE A 407 -8.23 25.97 -7.60
N TRP A 408 -9.20 25.08 -7.86
CA TRP A 408 -8.99 23.77 -8.51
C TRP A 408 -10.11 23.49 -9.50
N ASP A 409 -9.77 22.74 -10.56
CA ASP A 409 -10.70 22.37 -11.62
C ASP A 409 -11.70 21.31 -11.13
N ASP A 410 -13.00 21.62 -11.16
CA ASP A 410 -14.07 20.66 -10.81
C ASP A 410 -14.54 19.80 -12.01
N GLY A 411 -13.90 19.96 -13.17
CA GLY A 411 -14.30 19.33 -14.41
C GLY A 411 -15.57 19.91 -15.04
N SER A 412 -16.12 21.02 -14.51
CA SER A 412 -17.30 21.68 -15.08
C SER A 412 -17.00 22.52 -16.33
N CYS A 413 -15.73 22.64 -16.76
CA CYS A 413 -15.33 23.50 -17.87
C CYS A 413 -16.13 23.26 -19.16
N LEU A 414 -16.90 24.28 -19.54
CA LEU A 414 -17.71 24.35 -20.74
C LEU A 414 -16.94 25.12 -21.80
N PHE A 415 -16.39 24.40 -22.78
CA PHE A 415 -15.93 24.98 -24.03
C PHE A 415 -17.10 24.97 -25.02
N THR A 416 -17.82 26.08 -25.15
CA THR A 416 -18.77 26.21 -26.26
C THR A 416 -17.99 26.28 -27.56
N SER A 417 -18.43 25.52 -28.56
CA SER A 417 -17.96 25.61 -29.93
C SER A 417 -18.49 26.89 -30.63
N SER A 418 -18.48 28.02 -29.94
CA SER A 418 -19.06 29.31 -30.37
C SER A 418 -18.08 30.22 -31.14
N GLY A 419 -17.06 29.64 -31.76
CA GLY A 419 -16.18 30.34 -32.70
C GLY A 419 -15.49 29.35 -33.62
N THR A 420 -15.74 29.48 -34.93
CA THR A 420 -14.95 28.78 -35.96
C THR A 420 -13.48 29.09 -35.73
N CYS A 421 -12.70 28.09 -35.37
CA CYS A 421 -11.25 28.18 -35.49
C CYS A 421 -10.95 28.51 -36.96
N ALA A 422 -10.23 29.61 -37.22
CA ALA A 422 -9.96 30.04 -38.60
C ALA A 422 -8.95 29.09 -39.28
N GLU A 423 -8.24 28.32 -38.47
CA GLU A 423 -7.25 27.32 -38.81
C GLU A 423 -7.87 25.91 -38.97
N ASP A 424 -9.09 25.65 -38.48
CA ASP A 424 -9.94 24.51 -38.87
C ASP A 424 -10.60 24.84 -40.21
N ILE A 425 -9.80 24.71 -41.26
CA ILE A 425 -10.18 25.08 -42.63
C ILE A 425 -11.25 24.12 -43.16
N ASN A 426 -11.34 22.91 -42.61
CA ASN A 426 -12.23 21.86 -43.07
C ASN A 426 -13.57 21.76 -42.28
N ASN A 427 -13.64 22.38 -41.10
CA ASN A 427 -14.73 22.36 -40.12
C ASN A 427 -15.04 20.96 -39.57
N ASP A 428 -14.01 20.16 -39.24
CA ASP A 428 -14.19 18.88 -38.52
C ASP A 428 -14.09 19.00 -36.99
N GLY A 429 -13.76 20.20 -36.48
CA GLY A 429 -13.58 20.47 -35.05
C GLY A 429 -12.17 20.24 -34.54
N GLN A 430 -11.18 20.01 -35.42
CA GLN A 430 -9.78 19.88 -35.08
C GLN A 430 -8.90 20.81 -35.93
N VAL A 431 -7.67 21.07 -35.47
CA VAL A 431 -6.64 21.72 -36.29
C VAL A 431 -5.51 20.72 -36.44
N ASN A 432 -5.46 20.01 -37.57
CA ASN A 432 -4.51 18.92 -37.75
C ASN A 432 -3.87 18.93 -39.16
N THR A 433 -3.22 17.83 -39.53
CA THR A 433 -2.56 17.67 -40.83
C THR A 433 -3.53 17.87 -42.02
N GLY A 434 -4.82 17.59 -41.85
CA GLY A 434 -5.87 17.83 -42.85
C GLY A 434 -5.95 19.31 -43.25
N ASP A 435 -6.08 20.21 -42.28
CA ASP A 435 -6.18 21.65 -42.51
C ASP A 435 -4.89 22.23 -43.09
N LEU A 436 -3.74 21.79 -42.55
CA LEU A 436 -2.44 22.18 -43.07
C LEU A 436 -2.28 21.81 -44.56
N LEU A 437 -2.77 20.64 -44.97
CA LEU A 437 -2.75 20.23 -46.37
C LEU A 437 -3.69 21.07 -47.24
N ILE A 438 -4.86 21.48 -46.73
CA ILE A 438 -5.78 22.37 -47.47
C ILE A 438 -5.18 23.78 -47.60
N PHE A 439 -4.57 24.31 -46.53
CA PHE A 439 -3.83 25.58 -46.57
C PHE A 439 -2.71 25.53 -47.62
N LEU A 440 -1.87 24.49 -47.59
CA LEU A 440 -0.75 24.33 -48.52
C LEU A 440 -1.22 24.13 -49.97
N ALA A 441 -2.39 23.50 -50.19
CA ALA A 441 -2.99 23.40 -51.52
C ALA A 441 -3.48 24.75 -52.07
N ALA A 442 -3.85 25.69 -51.20
CA ALA A 442 -4.26 27.05 -51.56
C ALA A 442 -3.12 28.10 -51.49
N PHE A 443 -1.98 27.76 -50.88
CA PHE A 443 -0.89 28.68 -50.61
C PHE A 443 -0.29 29.28 -51.89
N GLY A 444 -0.37 30.60 -52.03
CA GLY A 444 0.09 31.33 -53.20
C GLY A 444 -0.95 31.48 -54.33
N MET A 445 -2.18 30.99 -54.17
CA MET A 445 -3.29 31.37 -55.04
C MET A 445 -3.64 32.86 -54.86
N ILE A 446 -4.01 33.53 -55.96
CA ILE A 446 -4.46 34.93 -55.94
C ILE A 446 -5.98 34.93 -55.85
N CYS A 447 -6.53 35.39 -54.72
CA CYS A 447 -7.98 35.62 -54.59
C CYS A 447 -8.43 36.78 -55.51
N PRO A 448 -9.48 36.60 -56.32
CA PRO A 448 -10.05 37.64 -57.18
C PRO A 448 -10.94 38.66 -56.45
#